data_AF-A0A3C0T665-F1
#
_entry.id   AF-A0A3C0T665-F1
#
_cell.length_a   1.000
_cell.length_b   1.000
_cell.length_c   1.000
_cell.angle_alpha   90.00
_cell.angle_beta   90.00
_cell.angle_gamma   90.00
#
_symmetry.space_group_name_H-M   'P 1'
#
loop_
_entity.id
_entity.type
_entity.pdbx_description
1 polymer ?
#
loop_
_entity_poly.entity_id
_entity_poly.type
_entity_poly.pdbx_seq_one_letter_code
_entity_poly.pdbx_strand_id
1 'polypeptide(L)'
;SYANNEVREVLERTLGVPIFQEQVIKLAVVAAGFTPGEADQLRRAMAAWKRRGGLEKFQQKLIDGMLQRGHERAFAERIFEQIKGFGEYGFPESHAASFALLVYVSAWLKRHEPAAFYCGLLNSQPMGFYSPSQLVQDAQRHQVEIFPVDILCSEWESTLTGHTNTPAIRLGFQRIKGFREETALRIIQARKQKPIQSIQDISTRAKLDRGDLSRLTEGGAFKQLSGHRYQTHWDVQGILPNTPLIDHVADNEEHYQVARSPSEPENLHADYTSLGLTLGRHPMALLRDYGKPFDQCHTARDLEAVSHGRMVQVSGIVTGRQRPGSASGVIFLTLEDETNNINVVIWTRILERFRAAVVQGRLLLVKGIVEREASVIHVIAGHITDLSHHLEHFSLRSRDFH
;
A
#
# COMPACT_ATOMS: atom_id res chain seq x y z
N SER A 1 -14.09 -14.80 -35.19
CA SER A 1 -15.38 -15.21 -35.75
C SER A 1 -15.93 -16.36 -34.91
N TYR A 2 -17.24 -16.41 -34.69
CA TYR A 2 -17.89 -17.51 -33.96
C TYR A 2 -18.30 -18.61 -34.93
N ALA A 3 -18.21 -19.88 -34.52
CA ALA A 3 -18.50 -21.02 -35.40
C ALA A 3 -20.00 -21.15 -35.73
N ASN A 4 -20.88 -20.83 -34.79
CA ASN A 4 -22.33 -20.75 -34.97
C ASN A 4 -22.96 -19.82 -33.90
N ASN A 5 -24.28 -19.60 -33.98
CA ASN A 5 -25.01 -18.76 -33.03
C ASN A 5 -25.01 -19.33 -31.60
N GLU A 6 -25.03 -20.64 -31.45
CA GLU A 6 -25.11 -21.30 -30.14
C GLU A 6 -23.77 -21.18 -29.37
N VAL A 7 -22.64 -21.33 -30.07
CA VAL A 7 -21.30 -21.08 -29.52
C VAL A 7 -21.13 -19.59 -29.20
N ARG A 8 -21.72 -18.70 -30.00
CA ARG A 8 -21.72 -17.26 -29.72
C ARG A 8 -22.41 -16.96 -28.40
N GLU A 9 -23.58 -17.52 -28.11
CA GLU A 9 -24.29 -17.29 -26.84
C GLU A 9 -23.45 -17.64 -25.60
N VAL A 10 -22.57 -18.64 -25.70
CA VAL A 10 -21.71 -19.06 -24.58
C VAL A 10 -20.44 -18.19 -24.46
N LEU A 11 -19.83 -17.82 -25.59
CA LEU A 11 -18.50 -17.19 -25.62
C LEU A 11 -18.50 -15.69 -25.92
N GLU A 12 -19.63 -15.10 -26.30
CA GLU A 12 -19.72 -13.67 -26.67
C GLU A 12 -19.30 -12.75 -25.53
N ARG A 13 -19.70 -13.08 -24.29
CA ARG A 13 -19.33 -12.34 -23.08
C ARG A 13 -17.83 -12.31 -22.81
N THR A 14 -17.07 -13.24 -23.38
CA THR A 14 -15.62 -13.36 -23.24
C THR A 14 -14.90 -13.28 -24.58
N LEU A 15 -15.53 -12.65 -25.58
CA LEU A 15 -14.98 -12.37 -26.91
C LEU A 15 -14.44 -13.61 -27.65
N GLY A 16 -15.08 -14.77 -27.45
CA GLY A 16 -14.70 -16.02 -28.12
C GLY A 16 -13.68 -16.87 -27.37
N VAL A 17 -13.22 -16.45 -26.19
CA VAL A 17 -12.26 -17.21 -25.38
C VAL A 17 -12.96 -17.81 -24.17
N PRO A 18 -12.91 -19.13 -23.93
CA PRO A 18 -13.47 -19.72 -22.72
C PRO A 18 -12.60 -19.37 -21.49
N ILE A 19 -13.16 -18.61 -20.54
CA ILE A 19 -12.47 -18.14 -19.32
C ILE A 19 -13.03 -18.81 -18.05
N PHE A 20 -14.28 -19.25 -18.06
CA PHE A 20 -14.95 -19.85 -16.88
C PHE A 20 -15.24 -21.34 -17.02
N GLN A 21 -15.20 -22.06 -15.89
CA GLN A 21 -15.52 -23.51 -15.85
C GLN A 21 -16.94 -23.76 -16.39
N GLU A 22 -17.87 -22.88 -16.01
CA GLU A 22 -19.26 -22.89 -16.43
C GLU A 22 -19.41 -22.71 -17.96
N GLN A 23 -18.53 -21.92 -18.59
CA GLN A 23 -18.52 -21.76 -20.05
C GLN A 23 -18.05 -23.03 -20.75
N VAL A 24 -17.03 -23.72 -20.22
CA VAL A 24 -16.54 -24.98 -20.81
C VAL A 24 -17.60 -26.07 -20.75
N ILE A 25 -18.30 -26.19 -19.63
CA ILE A 25 -19.43 -27.14 -19.48
C ILE A 25 -20.52 -26.83 -20.50
N LYS A 26 -20.95 -25.56 -20.59
CA LYS A 26 -21.97 -25.13 -21.55
C LYS A 26 -21.52 -25.36 -22.99
N LEU A 27 -20.26 -25.10 -23.31
CA LEU A 27 -19.70 -25.33 -24.63
C LEU A 27 -19.69 -26.82 -25.00
N ALA A 28 -19.37 -27.72 -24.07
CA ALA A 28 -19.44 -29.16 -24.30
C ALA A 28 -20.88 -29.65 -24.55
N VAL A 29 -21.87 -29.08 -23.86
CA VAL A 29 -23.29 -29.40 -24.08
C VAL A 29 -23.76 -28.87 -25.44
N VAL A 30 -23.49 -27.61 -25.76
CA VAL A 30 -23.99 -26.92 -26.95
C VAL A 30 -23.24 -27.37 -28.21
N ALA A 31 -21.91 -27.30 -28.20
CA ALA A 31 -21.10 -27.57 -29.38
C ALA A 31 -20.87 -29.06 -29.63
N ALA A 32 -20.80 -29.90 -28.59
CA ALA A 32 -20.54 -31.34 -28.71
C ALA A 32 -21.70 -32.25 -28.30
N GLY A 33 -22.78 -31.70 -27.73
CA GLY A 33 -23.96 -32.50 -27.36
C GLY A 33 -23.83 -33.34 -26.11
N PHE A 34 -22.92 -32.98 -25.21
CA PHE A 34 -22.76 -33.72 -23.98
C PHE A 34 -24.05 -33.61 -23.15
N THR A 35 -24.43 -34.71 -22.49
CA THR A 35 -25.45 -34.65 -21.45
C THR A 35 -24.92 -33.84 -20.25
N PRO A 36 -25.79 -33.27 -19.40
CA PRO A 36 -25.35 -32.56 -18.20
C PRO A 36 -24.43 -33.39 -17.29
N GLY A 37 -24.67 -34.70 -17.20
CA GLY A 37 -23.82 -35.63 -16.45
C GLY A 37 -22.42 -35.81 -17.07
N GLU A 38 -22.34 -35.89 -18.40
CA GLU A 38 -21.06 -36.01 -19.11
C GLU A 38 -20.26 -34.70 -19.09
N ALA A 39 -20.93 -33.56 -19.17
CA ALA A 39 -20.30 -32.25 -19.08
C ALA A 39 -19.72 -32.01 -17.67
N ASP A 40 -20.39 -32.48 -16.61
CA ASP A 40 -19.83 -32.45 -15.26
C ASP A 40 -18.70 -33.47 -15.06
N GLN A 41 -18.76 -34.65 -15.68
CA GLN A 41 -17.64 -35.59 -15.69
C GLN A 41 -16.41 -34.98 -16.39
N LEU A 42 -16.60 -34.28 -17.52
CA LEU A 42 -15.56 -33.52 -18.20
C LEU A 42 -14.96 -32.47 -17.26
N ARG A 43 -15.78 -31.67 -16.55
CA ARG A 43 -15.30 -30.70 -15.54
C ARG A 43 -14.43 -31.36 -14.48
N ARG A 44 -14.89 -32.47 -13.89
CA ARG A 44 -14.11 -33.20 -12.85
C ARG A 44 -12.81 -33.76 -13.40
N ALA A 45 -12.83 -34.29 -14.62
CA ALA A 45 -11.64 -34.79 -15.30
C ALA A 45 -10.62 -33.66 -15.56
N MET A 46 -11.08 -32.47 -15.96
CA MET A 46 -10.24 -31.29 -16.12
C MET A 46 -9.58 -30.86 -14.80
N ALA A 47 -10.33 -30.83 -13.70
CA ALA A 47 -9.80 -30.47 -12.38
C ALA A 47 -8.76 -31.47 -11.84
N ALA A 48 -8.88 -32.75 -12.22
CA ALA A 48 -7.97 -33.82 -11.79
C ALA A 48 -6.80 -34.08 -12.77
N TRP A 49 -6.83 -33.46 -13.94
CA TRP A 49 -5.97 -33.79 -15.08
C TRP A 49 -4.47 -33.74 -14.73
N LYS A 50 -4.02 -32.73 -13.98
CA LYS A 50 -2.61 -32.57 -13.56
C LYS A 50 -2.07 -33.73 -12.72
N ARG A 51 -2.92 -34.47 -12.01
CA ARG A 51 -2.50 -35.55 -11.08
C ARG A 51 -2.73 -36.95 -11.61
N ARG A 52 -3.70 -37.16 -12.51
CA ARG A 52 -4.16 -38.51 -12.91
C ARG A 52 -4.33 -38.71 -14.42
N GLY A 53 -4.15 -37.68 -15.24
CA GLY A 53 -4.47 -37.77 -16.68
C GLY A 53 -5.98 -37.97 -16.93
N GLY A 54 -6.35 -38.44 -18.13
CA GLY A 54 -7.72 -38.93 -18.41
C GLY A 54 -8.64 -38.00 -19.20
N LEU A 55 -8.15 -36.84 -19.65
CA LEU A 55 -8.91 -35.92 -20.51
C LEU A 55 -9.04 -36.44 -21.96
N GLU A 56 -8.10 -37.27 -22.42
CA GLU A 56 -8.08 -37.83 -23.79
C GLU A 56 -9.32 -38.67 -24.09
N LYS A 57 -9.93 -39.30 -23.08
CA LYS A 57 -11.17 -40.10 -23.23
C LYS A 57 -12.35 -39.25 -23.69
N PHE A 58 -12.35 -37.96 -23.36
CA PHE A 58 -13.38 -37.01 -23.78
C PHE A 58 -13.02 -36.31 -25.09
N GLN A 59 -11.76 -36.38 -25.54
CA GLN A 59 -11.30 -35.74 -26.77
C GLN A 59 -12.07 -36.24 -27.99
N GLN A 60 -12.10 -37.55 -28.16
CA GLN A 60 -12.74 -38.17 -29.32
C GLN A 60 -14.24 -37.86 -29.35
N LYS A 61 -14.90 -38.01 -28.20
CA LYS A 61 -16.33 -37.71 -28.05
C LYS A 61 -16.65 -36.23 -28.28
N LEU A 62 -15.79 -35.32 -27.83
CA LEU A 62 -15.96 -33.88 -28.04
C LEU A 62 -15.82 -33.52 -29.52
N ILE A 63 -14.77 -34.03 -30.18
CA ILE A 63 -14.50 -33.78 -31.60
C ILE A 63 -15.61 -34.38 -32.47
N ASP A 64 -15.96 -35.64 -32.26
CA ASP A 64 -17.01 -36.33 -33.02
C ASP A 64 -18.36 -35.64 -32.82
N GLY A 65 -18.69 -35.23 -31.60
CA GLY A 65 -19.91 -34.48 -31.28
C GLY A 65 -19.99 -33.11 -31.94
N MET A 66 -18.85 -32.43 -32.10
CA MET A 66 -18.73 -31.15 -32.82
C MET A 66 -18.83 -31.33 -34.34
N LEU A 67 -18.19 -32.37 -34.89
CA LEU A 67 -18.26 -32.71 -36.31
C LEU A 67 -19.69 -33.06 -36.74
N GLN A 68 -20.40 -33.86 -35.94
CA GLN A 68 -21.81 -34.23 -36.20
C GLN A 68 -22.75 -33.03 -36.20
N ARG A 69 -22.38 -31.93 -35.53
CA ARG A 69 -23.12 -30.67 -35.49
C ARG A 69 -22.69 -29.65 -36.54
N GLY A 70 -21.81 -30.06 -37.46
CA GLY A 70 -21.38 -29.22 -38.59
C GLY A 70 -20.22 -28.28 -38.29
N HIS A 71 -19.49 -28.48 -37.18
CA HIS A 71 -18.27 -27.71 -36.91
C HIS A 71 -17.07 -28.29 -37.65
N GLU A 72 -16.15 -27.43 -38.09
CA GLU A 72 -14.90 -27.88 -38.70
C GLU A 72 -13.99 -28.59 -37.68
N ARG A 73 -13.27 -29.62 -38.13
CA ARG A 73 -12.30 -30.36 -37.31
C ARG A 73 -11.26 -29.46 -36.65
N ALA A 74 -10.73 -28.50 -37.40
CA ALA A 74 -9.75 -27.53 -36.90
C ALA A 74 -10.31 -26.66 -35.77
N PHE A 75 -11.62 -26.36 -35.79
CA PHE A 75 -12.27 -25.65 -34.69
C PHE A 75 -12.41 -26.54 -33.46
N ALA A 76 -12.85 -27.79 -33.63
CA ALA A 76 -13.01 -28.75 -32.53
C ALA A 76 -11.68 -29.06 -31.83
N GLU A 77 -10.59 -29.23 -32.59
CA GLU A 77 -9.25 -29.46 -32.06
C GLU A 77 -8.72 -28.23 -31.30
N ARG A 78 -8.95 -27.01 -31.81
CA ARG A 78 -8.61 -25.76 -31.08
C ARG A 78 -9.36 -25.64 -29.76
N ILE A 79 -10.66 -25.92 -29.75
CA ILE A 79 -11.46 -25.87 -28.52
C ILE A 79 -11.00 -26.92 -27.52
N PHE A 80 -10.66 -28.14 -27.98
CA PHE A 80 -10.11 -29.16 -27.11
C PHE A 80 -8.77 -28.73 -26.49
N GLU A 81 -7.84 -28.17 -27.27
CA GLU A 81 -6.57 -27.65 -26.73
C GLU A 81 -6.79 -26.46 -25.78
N GLN A 82 -7.78 -25.60 -26.04
CA GLN A 82 -8.17 -24.55 -25.09
C GLN A 82 -8.73 -25.13 -23.77
N ILE A 83 -9.59 -26.14 -23.84
CA ILE A 83 -10.14 -26.86 -22.68
C ILE A 83 -9.02 -27.58 -21.90
N LYS A 84 -8.04 -28.12 -22.61
CA LYS A 84 -6.85 -28.73 -22.02
C LYS A 84 -6.03 -27.68 -21.26
N GLY A 85 -5.67 -26.57 -21.90
CA GLY A 85 -5.03 -25.44 -21.20
C GLY A 85 -5.87 -24.89 -20.03
N PHE A 86 -7.19 -25.01 -20.11
CA PHE A 86 -8.11 -24.59 -19.05
C PHE A 86 -7.99 -25.37 -17.74
N GLY A 87 -7.55 -26.63 -17.78
CA GLY A 87 -7.28 -27.41 -16.56
C GLY A 87 -6.23 -26.77 -15.65
N GLU A 88 -5.42 -25.84 -16.19
CA GLU A 88 -4.41 -25.08 -15.46
C GLU A 88 -4.89 -23.71 -14.94
N TYR A 89 -5.88 -23.08 -15.59
CA TYR A 89 -6.27 -21.67 -15.35
C TYR A 89 -7.77 -21.43 -15.11
N GLY A 90 -8.59 -22.49 -15.14
CA GLY A 90 -10.03 -22.37 -15.11
C GLY A 90 -10.61 -21.86 -13.80
N PHE A 91 -11.21 -20.68 -13.83
CA PHE A 91 -11.74 -20.01 -12.64
C PHE A 91 -13.27 -20.18 -12.52
N PRO A 92 -13.83 -20.41 -11.31
CA PRO A 92 -15.28 -20.41 -11.12
C PRO A 92 -15.87 -19.02 -11.37
N GLU A 93 -16.86 -18.90 -12.26
CA GLU A 93 -17.48 -17.62 -12.61
C GLU A 93 -18.10 -16.93 -11.39
N SER A 94 -18.81 -17.71 -10.56
CA SER A 94 -19.45 -17.20 -9.33
C SER A 94 -18.46 -16.57 -8.35
N HIS A 95 -17.28 -17.18 -8.21
CA HIS A 95 -16.19 -16.67 -7.36
C HIS A 95 -15.52 -15.45 -8.00
N ALA A 96 -15.28 -15.44 -9.31
CA ALA A 96 -14.76 -14.25 -10.00
C ALA A 96 -15.70 -13.06 -9.86
N ALA A 97 -17.01 -13.27 -10.05
CA ALA A 97 -18.02 -12.22 -9.99
C ALA A 97 -18.13 -11.59 -8.59
N SER A 98 -18.08 -12.40 -7.52
CA SER A 98 -18.16 -11.88 -6.15
C SER A 98 -16.96 -11.01 -5.79
N PHE A 99 -15.74 -11.40 -6.18
CA PHE A 99 -14.54 -10.57 -5.98
C PHE A 99 -14.53 -9.34 -6.90
N ALA A 100 -14.97 -9.47 -8.15
CA ALA A 100 -15.06 -8.35 -9.08
C ALA A 100 -15.99 -7.25 -8.56
N LEU A 101 -17.08 -7.61 -7.88
CA LEU A 101 -17.96 -6.63 -7.23
C LEU A 101 -17.23 -5.82 -6.15
N LEU A 102 -16.43 -6.47 -5.31
CA LEU A 102 -15.62 -5.80 -4.29
C LEU A 102 -14.59 -4.85 -4.91
N VAL A 103 -13.92 -5.29 -5.98
CA VAL A 103 -12.96 -4.46 -6.73
C VAL A 103 -13.67 -3.25 -7.35
N TYR A 104 -14.84 -3.46 -7.96
CA TYR A 104 -15.62 -2.38 -8.57
C TYR A 104 -16.05 -1.35 -7.53
N VAL A 105 -16.61 -1.78 -6.39
CA VAL A 105 -17.00 -0.87 -5.31
C VAL A 105 -15.79 -0.11 -4.75
N SER A 106 -14.66 -0.79 -4.56
CA SER A 106 -13.43 -0.15 -4.08
C SER A 106 -12.89 0.88 -5.07
N ALA A 107 -12.89 0.57 -6.37
CA ALA A 107 -12.48 1.49 -7.43
C ALA A 107 -13.44 2.68 -7.55
N TRP A 108 -14.75 2.44 -7.40
CA TRP A 108 -15.76 3.49 -7.38
C TRP A 108 -15.53 4.45 -6.21
N LEU A 109 -15.32 3.92 -4.99
CA LEU A 109 -15.00 4.74 -3.81
C LEU A 109 -13.70 5.52 -4.00
N LYS A 110 -12.64 4.89 -4.53
CA LYS A 110 -11.38 5.58 -4.83
C LYS A 110 -11.54 6.71 -5.85
N ARG A 111 -12.45 6.54 -6.83
CA ARG A 111 -12.69 7.54 -7.89
C ARG A 111 -13.61 8.68 -7.43
N HIS A 112 -14.66 8.37 -6.69
CA HIS A 112 -15.74 9.31 -6.37
C HIS A 112 -15.69 9.84 -4.94
N GLU A 113 -15.19 9.06 -3.99
CA GLU A 113 -15.11 9.39 -2.57
C GLU A 113 -13.70 9.09 -2.00
N PRO A 114 -12.63 9.65 -2.58
CA PRO A 114 -11.25 9.26 -2.26
C PRO A 114 -10.92 9.49 -0.78
N ALA A 115 -11.36 10.59 -0.17
CA ALA A 115 -11.08 10.86 1.23
C ALA A 115 -11.70 9.81 2.16
N ALA A 116 -12.96 9.42 1.92
CA ALA A 116 -13.63 8.37 2.69
C ALA A 116 -12.95 7.00 2.49
N PHE A 117 -12.54 6.70 1.25
CA PHE A 117 -11.79 5.49 0.92
C PHE A 117 -10.48 5.39 1.71
N TYR A 118 -9.64 6.42 1.67
CA TYR A 118 -8.37 6.41 2.42
C TYR A 118 -8.56 6.47 3.92
N CYS A 119 -9.55 7.22 4.42
CA CYS A 119 -9.88 7.27 5.84
C CYS A 119 -10.26 5.87 6.36
N GLY A 120 -11.14 5.16 5.64
CA GLY A 120 -11.52 3.78 5.98
C GLY A 120 -10.33 2.82 5.94
N LEU A 121 -9.45 2.94 4.94
CA LEU A 121 -8.24 2.12 4.86
C LEU A 121 -7.26 2.42 6.00
N LEU A 122 -7.08 3.69 6.39
CA LEU A 122 -6.21 4.08 7.51
C LEU A 122 -6.73 3.53 8.85
N ASN A 123 -8.05 3.51 9.03
CA ASN A 123 -8.70 2.98 10.23
C ASN A 123 -8.73 1.44 10.26
N SER A 124 -8.61 0.77 9.09
CA SER A 124 -8.60 -0.70 8.98
C SER A 124 -7.22 -1.33 9.18
N GLN A 125 -6.21 -0.55 9.56
CA GLN A 125 -4.84 -1.03 9.79
C GLN A 125 -4.71 -1.81 11.12
N PRO A 126 -3.84 -2.83 11.22
CA PRO A 126 -2.84 -3.24 10.23
C PRO A 126 -3.42 -4.04 9.06
N MET A 127 -3.09 -3.63 7.84
CA MET A 127 -3.37 -4.38 6.61
C MET A 127 -2.08 -4.96 6.04
N GLY A 128 -2.15 -6.11 5.36
CA GLY A 128 -0.97 -6.87 4.96
C GLY A 128 -0.14 -6.30 3.79
N PHE A 129 -0.65 -5.31 3.04
CA PHE A 129 -0.04 -4.89 1.77
C PHE A 129 0.48 -3.45 1.75
N TYR A 130 -0.37 -2.46 2.08
CA TYR A 130 -0.01 -1.03 2.01
C TYR A 130 0.22 -0.45 3.40
N SER A 131 1.36 0.21 3.59
CA SER A 131 1.64 0.95 4.82
C SER A 131 0.81 2.24 4.91
N PRO A 132 0.56 2.78 6.13
CA PRO A 132 -0.08 4.09 6.29
C PRO A 132 0.61 5.22 5.51
N SER A 133 1.95 5.23 5.46
CA SER A 133 2.72 6.20 4.68
C SER A 133 2.36 6.17 3.18
N GLN A 134 2.26 4.98 2.59
CA GLN A 134 1.90 4.83 1.18
C GLN A 134 0.46 5.28 0.90
N LEU A 135 -0.47 4.98 1.81
CA LEU A 135 -1.86 5.42 1.68
C LEU A 135 -1.97 6.94 1.73
N VAL A 136 -1.23 7.59 2.64
CA VAL A 136 -1.18 9.06 2.75
C VAL A 136 -0.58 9.70 1.49
N GLN A 137 0.52 9.16 0.98
CA GLN A 137 1.12 9.66 -0.26
C GLN A 137 0.20 9.48 -1.47
N ASP A 138 -0.44 8.31 -1.62
CA ASP A 138 -1.40 8.07 -2.68
C ASP A 138 -2.61 9.01 -2.57
N ALA A 139 -3.11 9.26 -1.35
CA ALA A 139 -4.18 10.22 -1.10
C ALA A 139 -3.81 11.65 -1.49
N GLN A 140 -2.59 12.10 -1.17
CA GLN A 140 -2.07 13.41 -1.59
C GLN A 140 -1.96 13.53 -3.12
N ARG A 141 -1.54 12.46 -3.81
CA ARG A 141 -1.54 12.42 -5.29
C ARG A 141 -2.96 12.49 -5.87
N HIS A 142 -3.96 12.02 -5.13
CA HIS A 142 -5.39 12.19 -5.45
C HIS A 142 -5.98 13.50 -4.91
N GLN A 143 -5.13 14.46 -4.52
CA GLN A 143 -5.52 15.79 -4.04
C GLN A 143 -6.40 15.78 -2.78
N VAL A 144 -6.30 14.71 -1.98
CA VAL A 144 -6.94 14.66 -0.66
C VAL A 144 -6.03 15.35 0.35
N GLU A 145 -6.55 16.41 0.98
CA GLU A 145 -5.85 17.08 2.08
C GLU A 145 -5.87 16.20 3.33
N ILE A 146 -4.73 16.13 4.01
CA ILE A 146 -4.56 15.33 5.23
C ILE A 146 -3.94 16.21 6.29
N PHE A 147 -4.56 16.21 7.47
CA PHE A 147 -4.10 16.95 8.62
C PHE A 147 -3.52 16.03 9.71
N PRO A 148 -2.49 16.49 10.43
CA PRO A 148 -1.85 15.69 11.48
C PRO A 148 -2.79 15.46 12.66
N VAL A 149 -2.39 14.53 13.53
CA VAL A 149 -3.04 14.36 14.83
C VAL A 149 -2.94 15.67 15.59
N ASP A 150 -4.04 16.08 16.22
CA ASP A 150 -4.12 17.33 16.97
C ASP A 150 -4.96 17.15 18.22
N ILE A 151 -4.43 17.54 19.37
CA ILE A 151 -5.11 17.43 20.66
C ILE A 151 -6.46 18.19 20.66
N LEU A 152 -6.54 19.27 19.88
CA LEU A 152 -7.69 20.17 19.87
C LEU A 152 -8.87 19.63 19.04
N CYS A 153 -8.65 18.72 18.09
CA CYS A 153 -9.73 18.29 17.19
C CYS A 153 -9.70 16.82 16.75
N SER A 154 -8.59 16.09 16.89
CA SER A 154 -8.55 14.67 16.54
C SER A 154 -9.44 13.83 17.45
N GLU A 155 -9.99 12.76 16.89
CA GLU A 155 -10.67 11.69 17.61
C GLU A 155 -9.74 10.48 17.74
N TRP A 156 -10.23 9.36 18.31
CA TRP A 156 -9.46 8.12 18.36
C TRP A 156 -9.10 7.63 16.95
N GLU A 157 -10.11 7.43 16.11
CA GLU A 157 -9.95 7.08 14.71
C GLU A 157 -9.69 8.30 13.83
N SER A 158 -9.17 8.08 12.62
CA SER A 158 -9.08 9.15 11.63
C SER A 158 -10.48 9.52 11.17
N THR A 159 -10.73 10.81 10.97
CA THR A 159 -12.06 11.34 10.64
C THR A 159 -12.04 12.17 9.37
N LEU A 160 -13.20 12.32 8.75
CA LEU A 160 -13.40 13.29 7.67
C LEU A 160 -13.71 14.66 8.27
N THR A 161 -13.09 15.71 7.74
CA THR A 161 -13.27 17.10 8.15
C THR A 161 -13.35 18.01 6.92
N GLY A 162 -13.71 19.28 7.10
CA GLY A 162 -13.87 20.23 5.99
C GLY A 162 -15.24 20.18 5.31
N HIS A 163 -15.29 20.58 4.04
CA HIS A 163 -16.54 20.70 3.28
C HIS A 163 -17.01 19.35 2.75
N THR A 164 -18.32 19.15 2.67
CA THR A 164 -18.93 17.89 2.20
C THR A 164 -18.49 17.47 0.80
N ASN A 165 -18.19 18.42 -0.08
CA ASN A 165 -17.80 18.15 -1.47
C ASN A 165 -16.28 17.92 -1.64
N THR A 166 -15.47 18.36 -0.68
CA THR A 166 -14.01 18.20 -0.68
C THR A 166 -13.53 17.86 0.74
N PRO A 167 -13.93 16.70 1.27
CA PRO A 167 -13.55 16.31 2.61
C PRO A 167 -12.04 16.07 2.70
N ALA A 168 -11.44 16.57 3.77
CA ALA A 168 -10.07 16.30 4.18
C ALA A 168 -10.04 15.21 5.24
N ILE A 169 -8.89 14.56 5.44
CA ILE A 169 -8.70 13.54 6.46
C ILE A 169 -7.97 14.15 7.65
N ARG A 170 -8.52 14.01 8.86
CA ARG A 170 -7.81 14.29 10.11
C ARG A 170 -7.29 12.97 10.67
N LEU A 171 -5.97 12.85 10.88
CA LEU A 171 -5.41 11.66 11.52
C LEU A 171 -5.90 11.53 12.97
N GLY A 172 -6.27 10.31 13.34
CA GLY A 172 -6.71 9.97 14.70
C GLY A 172 -5.54 9.61 15.63
N PHE A 173 -5.79 9.68 16.94
CA PHE A 173 -4.82 9.31 17.96
C PHE A 173 -4.32 7.86 17.83
N GLN A 174 -5.12 6.97 17.25
CA GLN A 174 -4.75 5.57 17.01
C GLN A 174 -3.53 5.40 16.09
N ARG A 175 -3.07 6.47 15.43
CA ARG A 175 -1.85 6.46 14.62
C ARG A 175 -0.58 6.65 15.45
N ILE A 176 -0.70 7.21 16.65
CA ILE A 176 0.45 7.37 17.55
C ILE A 176 0.81 6.00 18.13
N LYS A 177 2.02 5.55 17.84
CA LYS A 177 2.53 4.23 18.23
C LYS A 177 2.50 4.05 19.74
N GLY A 178 1.74 3.04 20.18
CA GLY A 178 1.60 2.68 21.58
C GLY A 178 0.77 3.66 22.41
N PHE A 179 0.02 4.57 21.77
CA PHE A 179 -0.96 5.40 22.46
C PHE A 179 -2.23 4.60 22.73
N ARG A 180 -2.86 4.83 23.89
CA ARG A 180 -3.99 4.02 24.37
C ARG A 180 -5.32 4.70 24.05
N GLU A 181 -6.30 3.90 23.63
CA GLU A 181 -7.66 4.38 23.34
C GLU A 181 -8.31 5.02 24.56
N GLU A 182 -8.17 4.41 25.74
CA GLU A 182 -8.69 4.96 26.99
C GLU A 182 -8.15 6.37 27.29
N THR A 183 -6.87 6.63 27.00
CA THR A 183 -6.27 7.96 27.16
C THR A 183 -6.85 8.94 26.14
N ALA A 184 -7.01 8.52 24.88
CA ALA A 184 -7.65 9.35 23.86
C ALA A 184 -9.08 9.75 24.24
N LEU A 185 -9.87 8.80 24.74
CA LEU A 185 -11.25 9.04 25.17
C LEU A 185 -11.33 10.03 26.35
N ARG A 186 -10.39 9.96 27.31
CA ARG A 186 -10.29 10.95 28.39
C ARG A 186 -10.00 12.35 27.86
N ILE A 187 -9.12 12.48 26.87
CA ILE A 187 -8.82 13.77 26.22
C ILE A 187 -10.07 14.32 25.52
N ILE A 188 -10.76 13.48 24.75
CA ILE A 188 -11.99 13.85 24.02
C ILE A 188 -13.08 14.28 25.01
N GLN A 189 -13.25 13.55 26.12
CA GLN A 189 -14.21 13.89 27.17
C GLN A 189 -13.86 15.21 27.85
N ALA A 190 -12.58 15.42 28.18
CA ALA A 190 -12.11 16.69 28.72
C ALA A 190 -12.44 17.82 27.74
N ARG A 191 -12.06 17.71 26.46
CA ARG A 191 -12.33 18.71 25.41
C ARG A 191 -13.80 19.12 25.32
N LYS A 192 -14.74 18.17 25.50
CA LYS A 192 -16.19 18.45 25.48
C LYS A 192 -16.68 19.33 26.64
N GLN A 193 -15.99 19.31 27.78
CA GLN A 193 -16.38 20.10 28.95
C GLN A 193 -15.98 21.57 28.83
N LYS A 194 -14.78 21.83 28.30
CA LYS A 194 -14.22 23.18 28.11
C LYS A 194 -13.12 23.13 27.04
N PRO A 195 -12.95 24.17 26.20
CA PRO A 195 -11.81 24.28 25.30
C PRO A 195 -10.47 24.11 26.03
N ILE A 196 -9.51 23.46 25.39
CA ILE A 196 -8.15 23.26 25.92
C ILE A 196 -7.38 24.57 25.74
N GLN A 197 -6.84 25.11 26.84
CA GLN A 197 -6.11 26.39 26.82
C GLN A 197 -4.59 26.20 26.84
N SER A 198 -4.10 25.16 27.53
CA SER A 198 -2.68 24.86 27.65
C SER A 198 -2.46 23.35 27.78
N ILE A 199 -1.19 22.92 27.67
CA ILE A 199 -0.80 21.52 27.90
C ILE A 199 -1.04 21.12 29.37
N GLN A 200 -0.80 22.03 30.31
CA GLN A 200 -1.06 21.82 31.75
C GLN A 200 -2.54 21.57 32.04
N ASP A 201 -3.43 22.35 31.42
CA ASP A 201 -4.88 22.23 31.56
C ASP A 201 -5.36 20.83 31.13
N ILE A 202 -4.97 20.39 29.93
CA ILE A 202 -5.38 19.06 29.44
C ILE A 202 -4.69 17.92 30.20
N SER A 203 -3.43 18.08 30.61
CA SER A 203 -2.72 17.09 31.43
C SER A 203 -3.46 16.81 32.73
N THR A 204 -3.88 17.87 33.44
CA THR A 204 -4.63 17.75 34.70
C THR A 204 -6.03 17.17 34.48
N ARG A 205 -6.78 17.71 33.52
CA ARG A 205 -8.19 17.31 33.28
C ARG A 205 -8.32 15.89 32.74
N ALA A 206 -7.46 15.51 31.81
CA ALA A 206 -7.46 14.17 31.25
C ALA A 206 -6.62 13.19 32.08
N LYS A 207 -5.94 13.62 33.15
CA LYS A 207 -5.05 12.82 34.01
C LYS A 207 -3.94 12.11 33.20
N LEU A 208 -3.27 12.86 32.33
CA LEU A 208 -2.22 12.32 31.46
C LEU A 208 -0.95 12.04 32.25
N ASP A 209 -0.37 10.86 32.09
CA ASP A 209 0.93 10.54 32.67
C ASP A 209 2.08 11.06 31.79
N ARG A 210 3.33 10.97 32.29
CA ARG A 210 4.53 11.39 31.53
C ARG A 210 4.71 10.62 30.23
N GLY A 211 4.28 9.36 30.18
CA GLY A 211 4.34 8.53 28.98
C GLY A 211 3.32 8.97 27.92
N ASP A 212 2.10 9.28 28.33
CA ASP A 212 1.04 9.82 27.47
C ASP A 212 1.49 11.15 26.85
N LEU A 213 2.00 12.07 27.67
CA LEU A 213 2.51 13.38 27.22
C LEU A 213 3.69 13.24 26.26
N SER A 214 4.64 12.34 26.56
CA SER A 214 5.76 12.05 25.67
C SER A 214 5.28 11.52 24.31
N ARG A 215 4.34 10.55 24.28
CA ARG A 215 3.81 10.02 23.01
C ARG A 215 3.05 11.07 22.20
N LEU A 216 2.25 11.91 22.85
CA LEU A 216 1.53 13.01 22.19
C LEU A 216 2.50 14.06 21.62
N THR A 217 3.58 14.34 22.34
CA THR A 217 4.66 15.24 21.88
C THR A 217 5.36 14.67 20.66
N GLU A 218 5.79 13.40 20.72
CA GLU A 218 6.43 12.71 19.59
C GLU A 218 5.46 12.50 18.42
N GLY A 219 4.17 12.37 18.68
CA GLY A 219 3.12 12.33 17.66
C GLY A 219 2.79 13.69 17.04
N GLY A 220 3.40 14.78 17.52
CA GLY A 220 3.17 16.13 17.02
C GLY A 220 1.79 16.72 17.37
N ALA A 221 1.07 16.11 18.32
CA ALA A 221 -0.33 16.45 18.61
C ALA A 221 -0.54 17.84 19.25
N PHE A 222 0.53 18.44 19.77
CA PHE A 222 0.50 19.75 20.45
C PHE A 222 0.96 20.92 19.57
N LYS A 223 1.14 20.70 18.26
CA LYS A 223 1.68 21.73 17.35
C LYS A 223 0.90 23.05 17.39
N GLN A 224 -0.43 23.00 17.50
CA GLN A 224 -1.25 24.22 17.59
C GLN A 224 -1.12 24.97 18.94
N LEU A 225 -0.73 24.28 20.02
CA LEU A 225 -0.57 24.89 21.34
C LEU A 225 0.83 25.47 21.54
N SER A 226 1.88 24.70 21.24
CA SER A 226 3.28 25.11 21.49
C SER A 226 4.01 25.61 20.24
N GLY A 227 3.39 25.56 19.06
CA GLY A 227 4.01 25.91 17.77
C GLY A 227 4.92 24.82 17.19
N HIS A 228 5.88 24.31 17.96
CA HIS A 228 6.80 23.26 17.50
C HIS A 228 7.20 22.24 18.57
N ARG A 229 7.64 21.06 18.11
CA ARG A 229 7.93 19.89 18.96
C ARG A 229 8.93 20.17 20.09
N TYR A 230 9.98 20.94 19.84
CA TYR A 230 10.96 21.29 20.88
C TYR A 230 10.39 22.19 21.98
N GLN A 231 9.47 23.10 21.63
CA GLN A 231 8.76 23.90 22.62
C GLN A 231 7.85 23.00 23.44
N THR A 232 7.11 22.10 22.78
CA THR A 232 6.27 21.11 23.47
C THR A 232 7.07 20.25 24.46
N HIS A 233 8.27 19.78 24.09
CA HIS A 233 9.12 19.05 25.03
C HIS A 233 9.49 19.87 26.26
N TRP A 234 9.81 21.16 26.06
CA TRP A 234 10.12 22.07 27.16
C TRP A 234 8.91 22.28 28.06
N ASP A 235 7.76 22.61 27.47
CA ASP A 235 6.49 22.84 28.17
C ASP A 235 6.10 21.62 29.01
N VAL A 236 6.19 20.41 28.43
CA VAL A 236 5.86 19.14 29.09
C VAL A 236 6.80 18.83 30.25
N GLN A 237 8.09 19.19 30.17
CA GLN A 237 9.03 19.00 31.28
C GLN A 237 8.76 19.97 32.42
N GLY A 238 8.22 21.16 32.12
CA GLY A 238 7.80 22.15 33.11
C GLY A 238 6.54 21.78 33.89
N ILE A 239 5.81 20.74 33.47
CA ILE A 239 4.59 20.26 34.15
C ILE A 239 4.97 19.63 35.50
N LEU A 240 4.71 20.38 36.56
CA LEU A 240 4.87 19.90 37.93
C LEU A 240 3.74 18.92 38.29
N PRO A 241 4.04 17.84 39.04
CA PRO A 241 3.01 16.97 39.55
C PRO A 241 2.13 17.74 40.55
N ASN A 242 0.81 17.67 40.35
CA ASN A 242 -0.17 18.25 41.28
C ASN A 242 0.01 17.61 42.66
N THR A 243 0.65 18.34 43.58
CA THR A 243 0.79 17.97 44.98
C THR A 243 0.05 19.02 45.82
N PRO A 244 -0.69 18.61 46.87
CA PRO A 244 -1.57 19.50 47.64
C PRO A 244 -0.85 20.64 48.37
N LEU A 245 0.48 20.69 48.33
CA LEU A 245 1.31 21.75 48.89
C LEU A 245 1.63 22.88 47.88
N ILE A 246 1.32 22.69 46.59
CA ILE A 246 1.73 23.60 45.50
C ILE A 246 0.55 24.42 44.94
N ASP A 247 -0.67 24.27 45.47
CA ASP A 247 -1.90 24.92 44.98
C ASP A 247 -1.90 26.47 45.00
N HIS A 248 -0.84 27.13 45.50
CA HIS A 248 -0.80 28.58 45.74
C HIS A 248 0.41 29.33 45.18
N VAL A 249 1.23 28.74 44.29
CA VAL A 249 2.19 29.55 43.53
C VAL A 249 1.45 30.10 42.32
N ALA A 250 1.09 31.38 42.38
CA ALA A 250 0.53 32.10 41.24
C ALA A 250 1.38 31.85 39.99
N ASP A 251 0.71 31.48 38.89
CA ASP A 251 1.23 31.29 37.54
C ASP A 251 1.95 32.55 37.05
N ASN A 252 3.18 32.77 37.48
CA ASN A 252 4.15 33.48 36.67
C ASN A 252 4.67 32.46 35.65
N GLU A 253 3.84 32.11 34.67
CA GLU A 253 4.28 31.40 33.48
C GLU A 253 5.17 32.36 32.68
N GLU A 254 6.44 32.48 33.06
CA GLU A 254 7.45 32.96 32.13
C GLU A 254 7.46 32.00 30.94
N HIS A 255 6.75 32.38 29.88
CA HIS A 255 6.70 31.64 28.62
C HIS A 255 8.09 31.65 28.00
N TYR A 256 8.91 30.67 28.40
CA TYR A 256 10.25 30.51 27.86
C TYR A 256 10.15 29.95 26.44
N GLN A 257 10.45 30.80 25.46
CA GLN A 257 10.50 30.39 24.06
C GLN A 257 11.82 29.70 23.77
N VAL A 258 11.76 28.44 23.37
CA VAL A 258 12.92 27.66 22.93
C VAL A 258 13.41 28.26 21.61
N ALA A 259 14.61 28.86 21.66
CA ALA A 259 15.20 29.58 20.52
C ALA A 259 15.41 28.74 19.25
N ARG A 260 15.51 27.41 19.38
CA ARG A 260 15.69 26.49 18.25
C ARG A 260 14.39 25.72 18.00
N SER A 261 13.91 25.76 16.77
CA SER A 261 12.88 24.83 16.29
C SER A 261 13.54 23.59 15.64
N PRO A 262 12.87 22.43 15.68
CA PRO A 262 13.36 21.22 14.99
C PRO A 262 13.49 21.47 13.49
N SER A 263 14.59 21.00 12.91
CA SER A 263 14.79 20.99 11.46
C SER A 263 13.82 20.02 10.78
N GLU A 264 13.68 20.13 9.46
CA GLU A 264 12.83 19.24 8.66
C GLU A 264 13.22 17.75 8.81
N PRO A 265 14.52 17.35 8.74
CA PRO A 265 14.94 15.97 8.99
C PRO A 265 14.60 15.46 10.40
N GLU A 266 14.74 16.30 11.42
CA GLU A 266 14.44 15.93 12.81
C GLU A 266 12.93 15.68 12.99
N ASN A 267 12.07 16.51 12.39
CA ASN A 267 10.63 16.27 12.39
C ASN A 267 10.27 15.01 11.62
N LEU A 268 10.85 14.79 10.43
CA LEU A 268 10.60 13.61 9.62
C LEU A 268 10.97 12.32 10.38
N HIS A 269 12.15 12.30 11.01
CA HIS A 269 12.58 11.15 11.79
C HIS A 269 11.60 10.84 12.92
N ALA A 270 11.21 11.86 13.66
CA ALA A 270 10.33 11.69 14.79
C ALA A 270 8.89 11.32 14.37
N ASP A 271 8.40 11.81 13.23
CA ASP A 271 7.15 11.38 12.58
C ASP A 271 7.17 9.89 12.20
N TYR A 272 8.23 9.40 11.55
CA TYR A 272 8.33 7.96 11.21
C TYR A 272 8.46 7.08 12.46
N THR A 273 9.18 7.54 13.49
CA THR A 273 9.31 6.80 14.75
C THR A 273 7.99 6.73 15.51
N SER A 274 7.20 7.81 15.52
CA SER A 274 5.96 7.92 16.32
C SER A 274 4.68 7.52 15.57
N LEU A 275 4.53 7.87 14.30
CA LEU A 275 3.34 7.64 13.48
C LEU A 275 3.56 6.58 12.38
N GLY A 276 4.82 6.33 11.99
CA GLY A 276 5.14 5.47 10.85
C GLY A 276 4.87 6.11 9.48
N LEU A 277 4.62 7.42 9.45
CA LEU A 277 4.39 8.24 8.25
C LEU A 277 4.76 9.69 8.56
N THR A 278 4.98 10.50 7.54
CA THR A 278 5.08 11.97 7.65
C THR A 278 4.11 12.64 6.68
N LEU A 279 3.64 13.84 7.03
CA LEU A 279 2.91 14.74 6.13
C LEU A 279 3.83 15.76 5.44
N GLY A 280 5.13 15.78 5.81
CA GLY A 280 6.15 16.60 5.16
C GLY A 280 6.62 15.99 3.84
N ARG A 281 7.80 16.42 3.37
CA ARG A 281 8.42 15.85 2.17
C ARG A 281 8.78 14.38 2.40
N HIS A 282 8.70 13.59 1.34
CA HIS A 282 9.13 12.19 1.36
C HIS A 282 10.65 12.11 1.67
N PRO A 283 11.13 11.09 2.43
CA PRO A 283 12.54 11.03 2.83
C PRO A 283 13.52 11.02 1.65
N MET A 284 13.13 10.42 0.52
CA MET A 284 13.96 10.45 -0.70
C MET A 284 14.20 11.86 -1.23
N ALA A 285 13.22 12.76 -1.11
CA ALA A 285 13.39 14.14 -1.53
C ALA A 285 14.48 14.85 -0.71
N LEU A 286 14.53 14.59 0.61
CA LEU A 286 15.60 15.11 1.46
C LEU A 286 16.95 14.51 1.08
N LEU A 287 17.01 13.19 0.88
CA LEU A 287 18.26 12.50 0.50
C LEU A 287 18.83 13.00 -0.83
N ARG A 288 17.96 13.36 -1.79
CA ARG A 288 18.40 14.00 -3.05
C ARG A 288 19.02 15.38 -2.80
N ASP A 289 18.45 16.17 -1.89
CA ASP A 289 19.02 17.48 -1.53
C ASP A 289 20.39 17.36 -0.84
N TYR A 290 20.66 16.24 -0.14
CA TYR A 290 21.99 15.94 0.42
C TYR A 290 23.06 15.62 -0.66
N GLY A 291 22.66 15.30 -1.89
CA GLY A 291 23.55 15.10 -3.04
C GLY A 291 23.84 13.63 -3.37
N LYS A 292 25.10 13.33 -3.72
CA LYS A 292 25.50 12.00 -4.21
C LYS A 292 25.30 10.90 -3.16
N PRO A 293 24.84 9.69 -3.53
CA PRO A 293 24.54 9.23 -4.90
C PRO A 293 23.09 9.48 -5.37
N PHE A 294 22.26 10.12 -4.54
CA PHE A 294 20.81 10.24 -4.76
C PHE A 294 20.46 11.25 -5.86
N ASP A 295 21.25 12.31 -6.01
CA ASP A 295 21.14 13.32 -7.07
C ASP A 295 21.22 12.75 -8.50
N GLN A 296 21.93 11.64 -8.68
CA GLN A 296 22.12 10.94 -9.95
C GLN A 296 21.10 9.83 -10.19
N CYS A 297 20.20 9.58 -9.24
CA CYS A 297 19.19 8.54 -9.37
C CYS A 297 17.98 9.07 -10.12
N HIS A 298 17.49 8.33 -11.11
CA HIS A 298 16.22 8.60 -11.75
C HIS A 298 15.08 8.46 -10.72
N THR A 299 14.12 9.38 -10.78
CA THR A 299 12.85 9.28 -10.07
C THR A 299 11.92 8.29 -10.78
N ALA A 300 10.89 7.81 -10.09
CA ALA A 300 9.86 6.97 -10.70
C ALA A 300 9.20 7.67 -11.90
N ARG A 301 9.00 8.99 -11.81
CA ARG A 301 8.50 9.81 -12.92
C ARG A 301 9.48 9.90 -14.09
N ASP A 302 10.78 10.01 -13.83
CA ASP A 302 11.78 10.07 -14.91
C ASP A 302 11.80 8.78 -15.73
N LEU A 303 11.54 7.63 -15.10
CA LEU A 303 11.49 6.34 -15.79
C LEU A 303 10.42 6.28 -16.87
N GLU A 304 9.34 7.07 -16.79
CA GLU A 304 8.29 7.12 -17.81
C GLU A 304 8.81 7.63 -19.17
N ALA A 305 9.82 8.49 -19.14
CA ALA A 305 10.47 9.06 -20.32
C ALA A 305 11.65 8.21 -20.85
N VAL A 306 12.13 7.23 -20.07
CA VAL A 306 13.29 6.40 -20.45
C VAL A 306 12.88 5.31 -21.43
N SER A 307 13.69 5.13 -22.47
CA SER A 307 13.49 4.08 -23.49
C SER A 307 13.80 2.68 -22.94
N HIS A 308 13.11 1.67 -23.47
CA HIS A 308 13.40 0.27 -23.17
C HIS A 308 14.87 -0.11 -23.43
N GLY A 309 15.45 -0.94 -22.57
CA GLY A 309 16.83 -1.45 -22.70
C GLY A 309 17.92 -0.48 -22.23
N ARG A 310 17.56 0.71 -21.71
CA ARG A 310 18.52 1.68 -21.18
C ARG A 310 18.96 1.32 -19.76
N MET A 311 20.24 1.58 -19.47
CA MET A 311 20.78 1.51 -18.12
C MET A 311 20.27 2.70 -17.30
N VAL A 312 19.78 2.43 -16.09
CA VAL A 312 19.33 3.43 -15.12
C VAL A 312 19.87 3.12 -13.73
N GLN A 313 19.96 4.17 -12.93
CA GLN A 313 20.18 4.09 -11.50
C GLN A 313 18.95 4.64 -10.79
N VAL A 314 18.38 3.87 -9.87
CA VAL A 314 17.20 4.27 -9.08
C VAL A 314 17.48 4.06 -7.61
N SER A 315 16.89 4.90 -6.76
CA SER A 315 16.96 4.71 -5.31
C SER A 315 15.60 4.99 -4.70
N GLY A 316 15.24 4.21 -3.68
CA GLY A 316 13.96 4.35 -3.00
C GLY A 316 13.86 3.48 -1.75
N ILE A 317 12.86 3.78 -0.95
CA ILE A 317 12.52 3.04 0.27
C ILE A 317 11.81 1.75 -0.12
N VAL A 318 12.20 0.62 0.45
CA VAL A 318 11.55 -0.66 0.13
C VAL A 318 10.20 -0.74 0.82
N THR A 319 9.14 -0.84 0.02
CA THR A 319 7.75 -0.96 0.51
C THR A 319 7.20 -2.37 0.40
N GLY A 320 7.61 -3.14 -0.60
CA GLY A 320 7.11 -4.49 -0.86
C GLY A 320 8.19 -5.47 -1.30
N ARG A 321 8.09 -6.72 -0.86
CA ARG A 321 8.90 -7.86 -1.29
C ARG A 321 7.99 -9.03 -1.58
N GLN A 322 8.01 -9.54 -2.80
CA GLN A 322 7.20 -10.66 -3.21
C GLN A 322 8.06 -11.73 -3.89
N ARG A 323 7.82 -12.98 -3.53
CA ARG A 323 8.42 -14.15 -4.16
C ARG A 323 7.30 -15.13 -4.52
N PRO A 324 6.71 -15.02 -5.72
CA PRO A 324 5.66 -15.94 -6.14
C PRO A 324 6.18 -17.39 -6.14
N GLY A 325 5.41 -18.32 -5.58
CA GLY A 325 5.79 -19.74 -5.57
C GLY A 325 5.85 -20.38 -6.96
N SER A 326 5.21 -19.76 -7.96
CA SER A 326 5.17 -20.19 -9.36
C SER A 326 6.33 -19.70 -10.21
N ALA A 327 7.04 -18.65 -9.78
CA ALA A 327 8.19 -18.09 -10.49
C ALA A 327 9.48 -18.58 -9.83
N SER A 328 10.03 -19.69 -10.31
CA SER A 328 11.24 -20.32 -9.79
C SER A 328 12.44 -19.39 -9.87
N GLY A 329 12.64 -18.58 -8.81
CA GLY A 329 13.85 -17.80 -8.60
C GLY A 329 13.74 -16.28 -8.78
N VAL A 330 12.55 -15.73 -9.00
CA VAL A 330 12.38 -14.28 -9.18
C VAL A 330 11.82 -13.63 -7.91
N ILE A 331 12.39 -12.49 -7.51
CA ILE A 331 11.85 -11.61 -6.48
C ILE A 331 11.40 -10.32 -7.13
N PHE A 332 10.17 -9.91 -6.82
CA PHE A 332 9.64 -8.59 -7.13
C PHE A 332 9.81 -7.70 -5.91
N LEU A 333 10.47 -6.58 -6.10
CA LEU A 333 10.74 -5.59 -5.08
C LEU A 333 10.10 -4.28 -5.51
N THR A 334 9.36 -3.63 -4.61
CA THR A 334 8.79 -2.31 -4.86
C THR A 334 9.58 -1.29 -4.04
N LEU A 335 10.19 -0.34 -4.72
CA LEU A 335 10.81 0.84 -4.13
C LEU A 335 9.84 2.01 -4.22
N GLU A 336 9.88 2.93 -3.26
CA GLU A 336 9.10 4.16 -3.26
C GLU A 336 10.03 5.36 -3.21
N ASP A 337 9.75 6.35 -4.05
CA ASP A 337 10.34 7.68 -3.98
C ASP A 337 9.26 8.76 -3.86
N GLU A 338 9.69 10.02 -3.81
CA GLU A 338 8.78 11.16 -3.65
C GLU A 338 7.78 11.32 -4.82
N THR A 339 8.04 10.69 -5.96
CA THR A 339 7.22 10.79 -7.16
C THR A 339 6.24 9.63 -7.27
N ASN A 340 6.70 8.38 -7.16
CA ASN A 340 5.86 7.18 -7.26
C ASN A 340 6.61 5.90 -6.82
N ASN A 341 5.96 4.75 -7.02
CA ASN A 341 6.58 3.43 -6.85
C ASN A 341 7.40 3.03 -8.08
N ILE A 342 8.53 2.35 -7.84
CA ILE A 342 9.42 1.76 -8.84
C ILE A 342 9.43 0.25 -8.64
N ASN A 343 9.01 -0.49 -9.67
CA ASN A 343 9.02 -1.95 -9.64
C ASN A 343 10.37 -2.48 -10.10
N VAL A 344 11.02 -3.28 -9.25
CA VAL A 344 12.33 -3.85 -9.49
C VAL A 344 12.22 -5.37 -9.55
N VAL A 345 12.78 -5.97 -10.60
CA VAL A 345 12.83 -7.43 -10.79
C VAL A 345 14.23 -7.92 -10.47
N ILE A 346 14.32 -8.91 -9.58
CA ILE A 346 15.59 -9.47 -9.10
C ILE A 346 15.61 -10.97 -9.40
N TRP A 347 16.53 -11.37 -10.28
CA TRP A 347 16.78 -12.78 -10.62
C TRP A 347 17.64 -13.49 -9.56
N THR A 348 17.53 -14.82 -9.48
CA THR A 348 18.24 -15.67 -8.49
C THR A 348 19.73 -15.34 -8.36
N ARG A 349 20.43 -15.18 -9.49
CA ARG A 349 21.87 -14.91 -9.52
C ARG A 349 22.24 -13.60 -8.83
N ILE A 350 21.40 -12.57 -8.96
CA ILE A 350 21.59 -11.26 -8.33
C ILE A 350 21.22 -11.35 -6.84
N LEU A 351 20.15 -12.07 -6.53
CA LEU A 351 19.74 -12.33 -5.14
C LEU A 351 20.82 -13.05 -4.34
N GLU A 352 21.44 -14.10 -4.89
CA GLU A 352 22.50 -14.85 -4.20
C GLU A 352 23.71 -13.97 -3.89
N ARG A 353 24.05 -13.06 -4.81
CA ARG A 353 25.18 -12.13 -4.65
C ARG A 353 24.89 -11.00 -3.67
N PHE A 354 23.68 -10.44 -3.68
CA PHE A 354 23.30 -9.26 -2.89
C PHE A 354 22.24 -9.57 -1.82
N ARG A 355 22.24 -10.79 -1.29
CA ARG A 355 21.17 -11.31 -0.42
C ARG A 355 20.90 -10.42 0.79
N ALA A 356 21.95 -9.95 1.46
CA ALA A 356 21.82 -9.10 2.64
C ALA A 356 21.06 -7.80 2.32
N ALA A 357 21.46 -7.10 1.25
CA ALA A 357 20.81 -5.87 0.79
C ALA A 357 19.35 -6.12 0.41
N VAL A 358 19.06 -7.18 -0.37
CA VAL A 358 17.69 -7.45 -0.83
C VAL A 358 16.75 -7.81 0.34
N VAL A 359 17.22 -8.62 1.29
CA VAL A 359 16.38 -9.13 2.39
C VAL A 359 16.21 -8.10 3.50
N GLN A 360 17.26 -7.39 3.89
CA GLN A 360 17.25 -6.52 5.08
C GLN A 360 17.20 -5.02 4.75
N GLY A 361 17.64 -4.61 3.57
CA GLY A 361 17.79 -3.19 3.22
C GLY A 361 16.46 -2.45 3.19
N ARG A 362 16.38 -1.32 3.89
CA ARG A 362 15.20 -0.44 3.91
C ARG A 362 15.30 0.66 2.87
N LEU A 363 16.51 1.09 2.54
CA LEU A 363 16.80 2.04 1.47
C LEU A 363 17.80 1.40 0.52
N LEU A 364 17.41 1.26 -0.74
CA LEU A 364 18.23 0.58 -1.74
C LEU A 364 18.60 1.53 -2.87
N LEU A 365 19.81 1.35 -3.37
CA LEU A 365 20.27 1.87 -4.65
C LEU A 365 20.37 0.70 -5.64
N VAL A 366 19.64 0.78 -6.74
CA VAL A 366 19.59 -0.25 -7.77
C VAL A 366 20.11 0.31 -9.08
N LYS A 367 21.16 -0.31 -9.62
CA LYS A 367 21.60 -0.10 -11.00
C LYS A 367 21.07 -1.24 -11.85
N GLY A 368 20.36 -0.92 -12.92
CA GLY A 368 19.64 -1.90 -13.70
C GLY A 368 19.30 -1.42 -15.10
N ILE A 369 18.53 -2.25 -15.81
CA ILE A 369 18.04 -1.97 -17.15
C ILE A 369 16.53 -1.75 -17.08
N VAL A 370 16.04 -0.72 -17.74
CA VAL A 370 14.58 -0.49 -17.87
C VAL A 370 13.99 -1.48 -18.85
N GLU A 371 13.03 -2.24 -18.37
CA GLU A 371 12.13 -3.08 -19.14
C GLU A 371 10.75 -2.42 -19.20
N ARG A 372 10.17 -2.31 -20.38
CA ARG A 372 8.88 -1.63 -20.58
C ARG A 372 8.01 -2.51 -21.44
N GLU A 373 6.87 -2.91 -20.89
CA GLU A 373 5.84 -3.64 -21.60
C GLU A 373 4.53 -2.84 -21.51
N ALA A 374 4.13 -2.27 -22.65
CA ALA A 374 3.02 -1.30 -22.73
C ALA A 374 3.16 -0.13 -21.73
N SER A 375 2.30 -0.08 -20.72
CA SER A 375 2.27 0.95 -19.67
C SER A 375 3.06 0.56 -18.42
N VAL A 376 3.53 -0.68 -18.32
CA VAL A 376 4.22 -1.17 -17.12
C VAL A 376 5.73 -1.02 -17.31
N ILE A 377 6.36 -0.42 -16.31
CA ILE A 377 7.80 -0.17 -16.27
C ILE A 377 8.40 -1.00 -15.14
N HIS A 378 9.43 -1.77 -15.49
CA HIS A 378 10.21 -2.58 -14.57
C HIS A 378 11.68 -2.20 -14.69
N VAL A 379 12.41 -2.29 -13.58
CA VAL A 379 13.88 -2.18 -13.58
C VAL A 379 14.44 -3.55 -13.27
N ILE A 380 15.13 -4.17 -14.23
CA ILE A 380 15.86 -5.42 -14.01
C ILE A 380 17.13 -5.09 -13.25
N ALA A 381 17.23 -5.54 -11.99
CA ALA A 381 18.38 -5.24 -11.14
C ALA A 381 19.65 -5.94 -11.64
N GLY A 382 20.73 -5.18 -11.85
CA GLY A 382 22.07 -5.70 -12.12
C GLY A 382 23.03 -5.56 -10.94
N HIS A 383 22.87 -4.50 -10.15
CA HIS A 383 23.65 -4.26 -8.92
C HIS A 383 22.77 -3.59 -7.87
N ILE A 384 22.89 -4.03 -6.61
CA ILE A 384 22.08 -3.53 -5.50
C ILE A 384 23.02 -3.15 -4.36
N THR A 385 22.87 -1.92 -3.86
CA THR A 385 23.62 -1.42 -2.71
C THR A 385 22.64 -1.04 -1.61
N ASP A 386 22.91 -1.49 -0.39
CA ASP A 386 22.16 -1.09 0.79
C ASP A 386 22.65 0.26 1.31
N LEU A 387 21.77 1.25 1.33
CA LEU A 387 22.03 2.60 1.82
C LEU A 387 21.22 2.92 3.08
N SER A 388 20.69 1.91 3.77
CA SER A 388 19.82 2.07 4.95
C SER A 388 20.45 2.91 6.07
N HIS A 389 21.78 2.94 6.18
CA HIS A 389 22.49 3.79 7.13
C HIS A 389 22.14 5.28 6.94
N HIS A 390 21.86 5.76 5.72
CA HIS A 390 21.44 7.15 5.49
C HIS A 390 20.08 7.49 6.15
N LEU A 391 19.21 6.50 6.35
CA LEU A 391 17.95 6.70 7.09
C LEU A 391 18.19 6.87 8.61
N GLU A 392 19.29 6.33 9.13
CA GLU A 392 19.65 6.43 10.55
C GLU A 392 20.41 7.74 10.84
N HIS A 393 21.17 8.25 9.86
CA HIS A 393 21.99 9.46 9.98
C HIS A 393 21.21 10.78 9.88
N PHE A 394 19.88 10.75 9.73
CA PHE A 394 19.05 11.97 9.78
C PHE A 394 19.17 12.75 11.11
N SER A 395 19.85 12.21 12.13
CA SER A 395 20.03 12.83 13.45
C SER A 395 21.46 13.26 13.81
N LEU A 396 22.49 12.99 13.01
CA LEU A 396 23.89 13.26 13.42
C LEU A 396 24.67 14.04 12.36
N ARG A 397 24.49 15.36 12.33
CA ARG A 397 25.59 16.24 11.90
C ARG A 397 26.46 16.54 13.12
N SER A 398 27.71 16.09 13.06
CA SER A 398 28.80 16.60 13.91
C SER A 398 28.83 18.13 13.78
N ARG A 399 28.94 18.82 14.91
CA ARG A 399 29.27 20.25 14.94
C ARG A 399 30.77 20.35 14.69
N ASP A 400 31.16 20.53 13.44
CA ASP A 400 32.54 20.87 13.14
C ASP A 400 32.75 22.34 13.52
N PHE A 401 33.69 22.60 14.42
CA PHE A 401 34.11 23.96 14.77
C PHE A 401 35.01 24.51 13.66
N HIS A 402 34.89 25.82 13.38
CA HIS A 402 35.83 26.56 12.54
C HIS A 402 37.21 26.67 13.19
#